data_AF-A0A090FC65-F1
#
_entry.id   AF-A0A090FC65-F1
#
_cell.length_a   1.000
_cell.length_b   1.000
_cell.length_c   1.000
_cell.angle_alpha   90.00
_cell.angle_beta   90.00
_cell.angle_gamma   90.00
#
_symmetry.space_group_name_H-M   'P 1'
#
loop_
_entity.id
_entity.type
_entity.pdbx_description
1 polymer ?
#
loop_
_entity_poly.entity_id
_entity_poly.type
_entity_poly.pdbx_seq_one_letter_code
_entity_poly.pdbx_strand_id
1 'polypeptide(L)'
;MNELVREPGFWAAVTLVVFSVSHFVAAAYVRRLRARMLTIIETILSEPSANAADKAWIQKELDLSSNKHHQHWVGFLAPVLFVGTLVVGLFDRRTAQDELSLQALLNEADNTDARAVKVLTGEDPRTGTFWKDKRRRKVSRLSWAITDLSSPFASLWVYFWLGSAIATLSVFWGVSSAIVFVARRSASVTNIPTQIAWHYMKKHHA
;
A
#
# COMPACT_ATOMS: atom_id res chain seq x y z
N MET A 1 -38.06 7.20 22.23
CA MET A 1 -36.82 6.60 21.67
C MET A 1 -36.45 5.43 22.59
N ASN A 2 -36.41 4.20 22.05
CA ASN A 2 -36.33 2.96 22.85
C ASN A 2 -35.08 2.90 23.73
N GLU A 3 -35.28 2.65 25.04
CA GLU A 3 -34.21 2.49 26.04
C GLU A 3 -33.23 1.38 25.68
N LEU A 4 -33.69 0.35 24.94
CA LEU A 4 -32.86 -0.71 24.37
C LEU A 4 -31.67 -0.22 23.54
N VAL A 5 -31.81 0.89 22.80
CA VAL A 5 -30.73 1.41 21.93
C VAL A 5 -29.63 2.11 22.75
N ARG A 6 -29.85 2.35 24.04
CA ARG A 6 -28.83 2.94 24.94
C ARG A 6 -28.03 1.87 25.69
N GLU A 7 -28.47 0.61 25.67
CA GLU A 7 -27.77 -0.47 26.35
C GLU A 7 -26.49 -0.85 25.59
N PRO A 8 -25.31 -0.82 26.24
CA PRO A 8 -24.06 -1.24 25.60
C PRO A 8 -24.11 -2.69 25.07
N GLY A 9 -24.88 -3.57 25.74
CA GLY A 9 -25.08 -4.95 25.32
C GLY A 9 -25.81 -5.09 23.99
N PHE A 10 -26.79 -4.22 23.71
CA PHE A 10 -27.49 -4.19 22.42
C PHE A 10 -26.51 -3.90 21.27
N TRP A 11 -25.66 -2.88 21.42
CA TRP A 11 -24.65 -2.55 20.42
C TRP A 11 -23.60 -3.64 20.25
N ALA A 12 -23.15 -4.27 21.34
CA ALA A 12 -22.23 -5.40 21.27
C ALA A 12 -22.84 -6.57 20.45
N ALA A 13 -24.11 -6.89 20.68
CA ALA A 13 -24.83 -7.92 19.92
C ALA A 13 -24.99 -7.54 18.44
N VAL A 14 -25.36 -6.30 18.13
CA VAL A 14 -25.46 -5.81 16.74
C VAL A 14 -24.10 -5.87 16.05
N THR A 15 -23.02 -5.44 16.70
CA THR A 15 -21.66 -5.52 16.15
C THR A 15 -21.23 -6.95 15.88
N LEU A 16 -21.52 -7.89 16.79
CA LEU A 16 -21.23 -9.32 16.59
C LEU A 16 -21.99 -9.91 15.39
N VAL A 17 -23.26 -9.54 15.22
CA VAL A 17 -24.08 -9.99 14.09
C VAL A 17 -23.52 -9.43 12.77
N VAL A 18 -23.23 -8.12 12.72
CA VAL A 18 -22.63 -7.49 11.54
C VAL A 18 -21.28 -8.15 11.21
N PHE A 19 -20.43 -8.35 12.22
CA PHE A 19 -19.13 -9.00 12.05
C PHE A 19 -19.26 -10.41 11.46
N SER A 20 -20.20 -11.20 11.98
CA SER A 20 -20.45 -12.58 11.54
C SER A 20 -20.97 -12.61 10.10
N VAL A 21 -21.91 -11.74 9.75
CA VAL A 21 -22.45 -11.62 8.39
C VAL A 21 -21.35 -11.18 7.42
N SER A 22 -20.54 -10.18 7.77
CA SER A 22 -19.43 -9.72 6.93
C SER A 22 -18.39 -10.83 6.70
N HIS A 23 -18.02 -11.60 7.74
CA HIS A 23 -17.11 -12.74 7.60
C HIS A 23 -17.71 -13.83 6.71
N PHE A 24 -18.99 -14.12 6.86
CA PHE A 24 -19.67 -15.11 6.04
C PHE A 24 -19.70 -14.69 4.56
N VAL A 25 -20.07 -13.44 4.26
CA VAL A 25 -20.09 -12.91 2.90
C VAL A 25 -18.67 -12.88 2.30
N ALA A 26 -17.68 -12.44 3.08
CA ALA A 26 -16.28 -12.43 2.65
C ALA A 26 -15.80 -13.85 2.34
N ALA A 27 -16.05 -14.82 3.21
CA ALA A 27 -15.69 -16.22 3.00
C ALA A 27 -16.37 -16.82 1.75
N ALA A 28 -17.66 -16.55 1.55
CA ALA A 28 -18.39 -16.99 0.36
C ALA A 28 -17.82 -16.38 -0.93
N TYR A 29 -17.44 -15.10 -0.90
CA TYR A 29 -16.85 -14.41 -2.03
C TYR A 29 -15.42 -14.91 -2.32
N VAL A 30 -14.59 -15.07 -1.29
CA VAL A 30 -13.23 -15.63 -1.38
C VAL A 30 -13.25 -17.03 -2.01
N ARG A 31 -14.22 -17.88 -1.64
CA ARG A 31 -14.40 -19.20 -2.28
C ARG A 31 -14.60 -19.09 -3.79
N ARG A 32 -15.41 -18.13 -4.27
CA ARG A 32 -15.63 -17.89 -5.71
C ARG A 32 -14.36 -17.38 -6.40
N LEU A 33 -13.62 -16.48 -5.77
CA LEU A 33 -12.34 -15.98 -6.30
C LEU A 33 -11.30 -17.10 -6.40
N ARG A 34 -11.21 -17.94 -5.35
CA ARG A 34 -10.29 -19.08 -5.31
C ARG A 34 -10.62 -20.11 -6.39
N ALA A 35 -11.89 -20.43 -6.60
CA ALA A 35 -12.31 -21.31 -7.69
C ALA A 35 -11.84 -20.75 -9.05
N ARG A 36 -12.06 -19.46 -9.32
CA ARG A 36 -11.59 -18.82 -10.57
C ARG A 36 -10.08 -18.84 -10.72
N MET A 37 -9.34 -18.61 -9.62
CA MET A 37 -7.89 -18.65 -9.62
C MET A 37 -7.38 -20.05 -9.98
N LEU A 38 -7.94 -21.09 -9.35
CA LEU A 38 -7.60 -22.48 -9.60
C LEU A 38 -7.88 -22.88 -11.05
N THR A 39 -9.01 -22.47 -11.64
CA THR A 39 -9.30 -22.74 -13.05
C THR A 39 -8.23 -22.17 -13.99
N ILE A 40 -7.75 -20.94 -13.72
CA ILE A 40 -6.70 -20.34 -14.55
C ILE A 40 -5.37 -21.07 -14.37
N ILE A 41 -5.03 -21.42 -13.12
CA ILE A 41 -3.81 -22.18 -12.80
C ILE A 41 -3.84 -23.55 -13.49
N GLU A 42 -4.95 -24.26 -13.42
CA GLU A 42 -5.14 -25.56 -14.08
C GLU A 42 -4.97 -25.44 -15.60
N THR A 43 -5.46 -24.35 -16.19
CA THR A 43 -5.27 -24.07 -17.63
C THR A 43 -3.79 -23.85 -17.97
N ILE A 44 -3.02 -23.17 -17.11
CA ILE A 44 -1.59 -22.94 -17.35
C ILE A 44 -0.79 -24.24 -17.15
N LEU A 45 -1.11 -25.02 -16.13
CA LEU A 45 -0.40 -26.26 -15.80
C LEU A 45 -0.69 -27.41 -16.78
N SER A 46 -1.82 -27.38 -17.47
CA SER A 46 -2.14 -28.36 -18.51
C SER A 46 -1.43 -28.08 -19.84
N GLU A 47 -0.80 -26.91 -20.00
CA GLU A 47 -0.03 -26.59 -21.20
C GLU A 47 1.34 -27.29 -21.18
N PRO A 48 1.75 -27.98 -22.28
CA PRO A 48 3.02 -28.69 -22.35
C PRO A 48 4.26 -27.78 -22.22
N SER A 49 4.10 -26.47 -22.43
CA SER A 49 5.14 -25.45 -22.37
C SER A 49 5.42 -24.94 -20.94
N ALA A 50 4.66 -25.39 -19.94
CA ALA A 50 4.85 -25.01 -18.54
C ALA A 50 6.14 -25.62 -17.97
N ASN A 51 7.08 -24.76 -17.58
CA ASN A 51 8.37 -25.17 -17.04
C ASN A 51 8.38 -25.18 -15.49
N ALA A 52 9.52 -25.55 -14.90
CA ALA A 52 9.69 -25.57 -13.44
C ALA A 52 9.48 -24.19 -12.80
N ALA A 53 9.95 -23.12 -13.45
CA ALA A 53 9.83 -21.76 -12.95
C ALA A 53 8.37 -21.28 -12.92
N ASP A 54 7.57 -21.67 -13.92
CA ASP A 54 6.13 -21.41 -13.94
C ASP A 54 5.41 -22.14 -12.80
N LYS A 55 5.79 -23.40 -12.51
CA LYS A 55 5.25 -24.17 -11.38
C LYS A 55 5.65 -23.57 -10.04
N ALA A 56 6.89 -23.11 -9.90
CA ALA A 56 7.39 -22.46 -8.69
C ALA A 56 6.65 -21.15 -8.41
N TRP A 57 6.42 -20.33 -9.43
CA TRP A 57 5.60 -19.12 -9.31
C TRP A 57 4.15 -19.47 -8.90
N ILE A 58 3.52 -20.46 -9.54
CA ILE A 58 2.16 -20.91 -9.19
C ILE A 58 2.10 -21.39 -7.74
N GLN A 59 3.09 -22.16 -7.30
CA GLN A 59 3.17 -22.65 -5.93
C GLN A 59 3.20 -21.49 -4.93
N LYS A 60 4.02 -20.46 -5.19
CA LYS A 60 4.06 -19.24 -4.37
C LYS A 60 2.70 -18.56 -4.31
N GLU A 61 1.98 -18.42 -5.42
CA GLU A 61 0.65 -17.79 -5.43
C GLU A 61 -0.40 -18.65 -4.71
N LEU A 62 -0.34 -19.97 -4.83
CA LEU A 62 -1.19 -20.89 -4.07
C LEU A 62 -0.94 -20.76 -2.57
N ASP A 63 0.32 -20.71 -2.16
CA ASP A 63 0.72 -20.55 -0.76
C ASP A 63 0.30 -19.19 -0.19
N LEU A 64 0.43 -18.12 -0.97
CA LEU A 64 -0.06 -16.79 -0.61
C LEU A 64 -1.60 -16.79 -0.41
N SER A 65 -2.32 -17.39 -1.35
CA SER A 65 -3.79 -17.49 -1.31
C SER A 65 -4.31 -18.43 -0.21
N SER A 66 -3.50 -19.39 0.23
CA SER A 66 -3.89 -20.37 1.27
C SER A 66 -3.94 -19.77 2.67
N ASN A 67 -3.58 -18.48 2.80
CA ASN A 67 -3.84 -17.68 3.98
C ASN A 67 -3.30 -18.26 5.29
N LYS A 68 -2.10 -18.87 5.26
CA LYS A 68 -1.64 -19.59 6.45
C LYS A 68 -1.39 -18.67 7.64
N HIS A 69 -0.63 -17.56 7.53
CA HIS A 69 -0.33 -16.75 8.73
C HIS A 69 -0.04 -15.24 8.51
N HIS A 70 0.01 -14.71 7.29
CA HIS A 70 0.69 -13.42 7.05
C HIS A 70 -0.07 -12.15 7.44
N GLN A 71 -1.40 -12.09 7.26
CA GLN A 71 -2.11 -10.82 7.45
C GLN A 71 -2.26 -10.36 8.90
N HIS A 72 -2.31 -11.30 9.84
CA HIS A 72 -2.41 -10.95 11.27
C HIS A 72 -1.15 -10.25 11.78
N TRP A 73 0.04 -10.66 11.31
CA TRP A 73 1.31 -10.02 11.69
C TRP A 73 1.48 -8.64 11.05
N VAL A 74 1.12 -8.49 9.77
CA VAL A 74 1.20 -7.19 9.08
C VAL A 74 0.21 -6.19 9.70
N GLY A 75 -1.00 -6.63 10.04
CA GLY A 75 -1.99 -5.80 10.74
C GLY A 75 -1.53 -5.36 12.14
N PHE A 76 -0.86 -6.23 12.88
CA PHE A 76 -0.30 -5.90 14.20
C PHE A 76 0.86 -4.89 14.11
N LEU A 77 1.71 -5.00 13.08
CA LEU A 77 2.90 -4.15 12.89
C LEU A 77 2.62 -2.86 12.10
N ALA A 78 1.44 -2.68 11.52
CA ALA A 78 1.09 -1.49 10.73
C ALA A 78 1.36 -0.15 11.45
N PRO A 79 1.08 0.01 12.77
CA PRO A 79 1.42 1.25 13.48
C PRO A 79 2.94 1.49 13.56
N VAL A 80 3.73 0.42 13.75
CA VAL A 80 5.20 0.50 13.84
C VAL A 80 5.81 0.83 12.47
N LEU A 81 5.29 0.24 11.40
CA LEU A 81 5.72 0.53 10.03
C LEU A 81 5.43 1.98 9.64
N PHE A 82 4.30 2.54 10.09
CA PHE A 82 3.97 3.96 9.88
C PHE A 82 4.95 4.90 10.60
N VAL A 83 5.29 4.61 11.85
CA VAL A 83 6.31 5.38 12.57
C VAL A 83 7.67 5.24 11.89
N GLY A 84 8.03 4.03 11.45
CA GLY A 84 9.26 3.76 10.71
C GLY A 84 9.38 4.55 9.40
N THR A 85 8.31 4.63 8.60
CA THR A 85 8.33 5.41 7.35
C THR A 85 8.41 6.91 7.60
N LEU A 86 7.79 7.44 8.66
CA LEU A 86 7.97 8.84 9.05
C LEU A 86 9.40 9.14 9.46
N VAL A 87 10.02 8.27 10.27
CA VAL A 87 11.42 8.42 10.69
C VAL A 87 12.34 8.39 9.47
N VAL A 88 12.20 7.40 8.59
CA VAL A 88 13.01 7.32 7.36
C VAL A 88 12.78 8.54 6.47
N GLY A 89 11.54 9.01 6.30
CA GLY A 89 11.25 10.20 5.51
C GLY A 89 11.82 11.51 6.08
N LEU A 90 12.00 11.60 7.40
CA LEU A 90 12.66 12.74 8.05
C LEU A 90 14.18 12.70 7.89
N PHE A 91 14.78 11.50 7.85
CA PHE A 91 16.24 11.32 7.76
C PHE A 91 16.75 11.18 6.32
N ASP A 92 15.92 10.74 5.38
CA ASP A 92 16.29 10.58 3.97
C ASP A 92 15.82 11.77 3.14
N ARG A 93 16.66 12.81 3.08
CA ARG A 93 16.41 14.05 2.29
C ARG A 93 16.48 13.86 0.77
N ARG A 94 16.78 12.66 0.27
CA ARG A 94 17.15 12.45 -1.15
C ARG A 94 15.99 12.14 -2.11
N THR A 95 14.80 11.80 -1.63
CA THR A 95 13.78 11.14 -2.47
C THR A 95 12.56 11.97 -2.85
N ALA A 96 12.44 13.22 -2.39
CA ALA A 96 11.22 14.02 -2.60
C ALA A 96 11.09 14.66 -4.00
N GLN A 97 12.06 14.47 -4.92
CA GLN A 97 12.11 15.19 -6.20
C GLN A 97 11.98 14.33 -7.47
N ASP A 98 12.07 13.01 -7.37
CA ASP A 98 11.81 12.16 -8.54
C ASP A 98 10.31 11.89 -8.63
N GLU A 99 9.64 12.52 -9.60
CA GLU A 99 8.34 12.07 -10.09
C GLU A 99 8.50 10.62 -10.58
N LEU A 100 8.29 9.66 -9.68
CA LEU A 100 8.22 8.25 -10.01
C LEU A 100 7.05 8.05 -10.96
N SER A 101 7.36 7.96 -12.24
CA SER A 101 6.37 7.62 -13.26
C SER A 101 5.66 6.31 -12.88
N LEU A 102 4.37 6.23 -13.15
CA LEU A 102 3.58 5.01 -12.89
C LEU A 102 4.24 3.76 -13.48
N GLN A 103 4.91 3.91 -14.63
CA GLN A 103 5.67 2.85 -15.29
C GLN A 103 6.86 2.37 -14.45
N ALA A 104 7.59 3.28 -13.80
CA ALA A 104 8.72 2.94 -12.93
C ALA A 104 8.25 2.18 -11.68
N LEU A 105 7.14 2.62 -11.08
CA LEU A 105 6.50 1.91 -9.95
C LEU A 105 6.06 0.49 -10.33
N LEU A 106 5.44 0.33 -11.51
CA LEU A 106 5.03 -0.98 -12.01
C LEU A 106 6.23 -1.89 -12.28
N ASN A 107 7.30 -1.36 -12.86
CA ASN A 107 8.53 -2.11 -13.10
C ASN A 107 9.19 -2.54 -11.79
N GLU A 108 9.21 -1.68 -10.78
CA GLU A 108 9.78 -2.01 -9.48
C GLU A 108 8.94 -3.02 -8.70
N ALA A 109 7.61 -2.95 -8.82
CA ALA A 109 6.73 -4.00 -8.31
C ALA A 109 6.99 -5.35 -8.99
N ASP A 110 7.11 -5.39 -10.32
CA ASP A 110 7.45 -6.60 -11.08
C ASP A 110 8.86 -7.14 -10.74
N ASN A 111 9.83 -6.26 -10.43
CA ASN A 111 11.15 -6.64 -9.92
C ASN A 111 11.07 -7.27 -8.54
N THR A 112 10.31 -6.66 -7.65
CA THR A 112 10.14 -7.12 -6.27
C THR A 112 9.43 -8.47 -6.23
N ASP A 113 8.38 -8.67 -7.04
CA ASP A 113 7.68 -9.95 -7.13
C ASP A 113 8.59 -11.06 -7.68
N ALA A 114 9.40 -10.77 -8.70
CA ALA A 114 10.39 -11.72 -9.22
C ALA A 114 11.42 -12.12 -8.16
N ARG A 115 11.94 -11.14 -7.41
CA ARG A 115 12.87 -11.38 -6.30
C ARG A 115 12.22 -12.20 -5.19
N ALA A 116 10.97 -11.90 -4.82
CA ALA A 116 10.24 -12.63 -3.79
C ALA A 116 10.06 -14.11 -4.17
N VAL A 117 9.68 -14.40 -5.42
CA VAL A 117 9.61 -15.79 -5.90
C VAL A 117 10.99 -16.45 -5.83
N LYS A 118 12.04 -15.79 -6.36
CA LYS A 118 13.40 -16.35 -6.31
C LYS A 118 13.91 -16.63 -4.90
N VAL A 119 13.61 -15.77 -3.94
CA VAL A 119 13.98 -15.98 -2.53
C VAL A 119 13.22 -17.15 -1.92
N LEU A 120 11.93 -17.32 -2.26
CA LEU A 120 11.07 -18.36 -1.70
C LEU A 120 11.29 -19.74 -2.34
N THR A 121 11.54 -19.79 -3.65
CA THR A 121 11.57 -21.04 -4.42
C THR A 121 12.95 -21.37 -4.99
N GLY A 122 13.90 -20.43 -4.96
CA GLY A 122 15.24 -20.59 -5.55
C GLY A 122 15.30 -20.39 -7.06
N GLU A 123 14.16 -20.32 -7.75
CA GLU A 123 14.08 -20.17 -9.21
C GLU A 123 13.72 -18.74 -9.62
N ASP A 124 14.34 -18.24 -10.68
CA ASP A 124 13.95 -16.95 -11.26
C ASP A 124 12.70 -17.13 -12.13
N PRO A 125 11.54 -16.60 -11.74
CA PRO A 125 10.32 -16.83 -12.50
C PRO A 125 10.33 -16.14 -13.88
N ARG A 126 11.30 -15.26 -14.16
CA ARG A 126 11.48 -14.62 -15.47
C ARG A 126 11.96 -15.56 -16.56
N THR A 127 12.56 -16.68 -16.17
CA THR A 127 12.92 -17.76 -17.09
C THR A 127 11.70 -18.64 -17.41
N GLY A 128 10.57 -18.41 -16.76
CA GLY A 128 9.27 -19.02 -17.04
C GLY A 128 8.70 -18.64 -18.40
N THR A 129 8.02 -19.58 -19.05
CA THR A 129 7.36 -19.32 -20.34
C THR A 129 6.21 -18.32 -20.18
N PHE A 130 5.57 -18.30 -19.01
CA PHE A 130 4.36 -17.51 -18.75
C PHE A 130 4.61 -16.23 -17.95
N TRP A 131 5.88 -15.82 -17.75
CA TRP A 131 6.21 -14.64 -16.94
C TRP A 131 5.50 -13.34 -17.39
N LYS A 132 5.36 -13.15 -18.71
CA LYS A 132 4.71 -11.97 -19.30
C LYS A 132 3.25 -12.19 -19.67
N ASP A 133 2.68 -13.35 -19.36
CA ASP A 133 1.30 -13.69 -19.71
C ASP A 133 0.29 -12.82 -18.92
N LYS A 134 -0.78 -12.38 -19.59
CA LYS A 134 -1.91 -11.69 -18.96
C LYS A 134 -2.58 -12.56 -17.88
N ARG A 135 -2.57 -13.88 -18.05
CA ARG A 135 -3.12 -14.85 -17.09
C ARG A 135 -2.36 -14.82 -15.77
N ARG A 136 -1.04 -14.69 -15.80
CA ARG A 136 -0.20 -14.52 -14.60
C ARG A 136 -0.63 -13.32 -13.76
N ARG A 137 -0.80 -12.16 -14.41
CA ARG A 137 -1.28 -10.93 -13.75
C ARG A 137 -2.67 -11.13 -13.12
N LYS A 138 -3.54 -11.89 -13.78
CA LYS A 138 -4.87 -12.21 -13.26
C LYS A 138 -4.81 -13.14 -12.05
N VAL A 139 -3.96 -14.17 -12.07
CA VAL A 139 -3.73 -15.06 -10.92
C VAL A 139 -3.17 -14.28 -9.75
N SER A 140 -2.15 -13.45 -9.96
CA SER A 140 -1.58 -12.60 -8.90
C SER A 140 -2.63 -11.66 -8.30
N ARG A 141 -3.43 -10.96 -9.11
CA ARG A 141 -4.53 -10.12 -8.60
C ARG A 141 -5.57 -10.91 -7.80
N LEU A 142 -5.92 -12.11 -8.25
CA LEU A 142 -6.88 -12.96 -7.54
C LEU A 142 -6.30 -13.47 -6.22
N SER A 143 -5.03 -13.86 -6.21
CA SER A 143 -4.27 -14.28 -5.04
C SER A 143 -4.24 -13.16 -3.99
N TRP A 144 -3.85 -11.94 -4.37
CA TRP A 144 -3.92 -10.75 -3.51
C TRP A 144 -5.33 -10.46 -3.00
N ALA A 145 -6.34 -10.50 -3.86
CA ALA A 145 -7.72 -10.26 -3.44
C ALA A 145 -8.24 -11.34 -2.49
N ILE A 146 -7.84 -12.60 -2.67
CA ILE A 146 -8.15 -13.71 -1.77
C ILE A 146 -7.51 -13.46 -0.41
N THR A 147 -6.21 -13.14 -0.38
CA THR A 147 -5.50 -12.79 0.84
C THR A 147 -6.21 -11.61 1.52
N ASP A 148 -6.38 -10.45 0.87
CA ASP A 148 -7.06 -9.26 1.43
C ASP A 148 -8.46 -9.55 1.99
N LEU A 149 -9.27 -10.36 1.30
CA LEU A 149 -10.65 -10.62 1.73
C LEU A 149 -10.77 -11.80 2.71
N SER A 150 -9.71 -12.59 2.88
CA SER A 150 -9.69 -13.71 3.81
C SER A 150 -9.54 -13.30 5.27
N SER A 151 -9.08 -12.07 5.53
CA SER A 151 -9.11 -11.43 6.86
C SER A 151 -9.69 -10.01 6.76
N PRO A 152 -11.01 -9.87 6.57
CA PRO A 152 -11.64 -8.57 6.30
C PRO A 152 -11.39 -7.56 7.43
N PHE A 153 -11.28 -8.02 8.68
CA PHE A 153 -10.94 -7.15 9.81
C PHE A 153 -9.48 -6.67 9.77
N ALA A 154 -8.51 -7.55 9.48
CA ALA A 154 -7.12 -7.14 9.36
C ALA A 154 -6.93 -6.15 8.20
N SER A 155 -7.63 -6.36 7.08
CA SER A 155 -7.60 -5.45 5.94
C SER A 155 -8.24 -4.10 6.27
N LEU A 156 -9.40 -4.08 6.93
CA LEU A 156 -10.01 -2.84 7.44
C LEU A 156 -9.08 -2.11 8.41
N TRP A 157 -8.40 -2.85 9.27
CA TRP A 157 -7.43 -2.29 10.22
C TRP A 157 -6.23 -1.65 9.51
N VAL A 158 -5.65 -2.33 8.51
CA VAL A 158 -4.57 -1.77 7.68
C VAL A 158 -5.04 -0.53 6.93
N TYR A 159 -6.24 -0.54 6.33
CA TYR A 159 -6.79 0.62 5.63
C TYR A 159 -7.08 1.79 6.57
N PHE A 160 -7.53 1.51 7.79
CA PHE A 160 -7.71 2.54 8.81
C PHE A 160 -6.39 3.26 9.10
N TRP A 161 -5.32 2.50 9.37
CA TRP A 161 -4.00 3.08 9.61
C TRP A 161 -3.41 3.78 8.38
N LEU A 162 -3.61 3.25 7.18
CA LEU A 162 -3.22 3.91 5.93
C LEU A 162 -3.97 5.23 5.73
N GLY A 163 -5.27 5.27 6.01
CA GLY A 163 -6.08 6.48 5.94
C GLY A 163 -5.61 7.52 6.96
N SER A 164 -5.36 7.10 8.21
CA SER A 164 -4.78 7.96 9.25
C SER A 164 -3.40 8.50 8.86
N ALA A 165 -2.56 7.68 8.21
CA ALA A 165 -1.26 8.07 7.71
C ALA A 165 -1.37 9.18 6.64
N ILE A 166 -2.24 8.99 5.64
CA ILE A 166 -2.46 9.96 4.57
C ILE A 166 -2.99 11.29 5.14
N ALA A 167 -3.96 11.23 6.06
CA ALA A 167 -4.49 12.43 6.72
C ALA A 167 -3.39 13.16 7.49
N THR A 168 -2.57 12.43 8.24
CA THR A 168 -1.45 12.98 9.03
C THR A 168 -0.40 13.63 8.12
N LEU A 169 0.01 12.96 7.04
CA LEU A 169 0.95 13.50 6.06
C LEU A 169 0.40 14.78 5.40
N SER A 170 -0.90 14.83 5.12
CA SER A 170 -1.54 16.01 4.52
C SER A 170 -1.50 17.21 5.47
N VAL A 171 -1.71 16.98 6.77
CA VAL A 171 -1.56 18.02 7.80
C VAL A 171 -0.12 18.50 7.89
N PHE A 172 0.86 17.58 7.96
CA PHE A 172 2.28 17.95 8.01
C PHE A 172 2.73 18.72 6.76
N TRP A 173 2.26 18.31 5.58
CA TRP A 173 2.54 19.02 4.33
C TRP A 173 1.98 20.44 4.35
N GLY A 174 0.74 20.62 4.82
CA GLY A 174 0.11 21.92 4.97
C GLY A 174 0.89 22.83 5.94
N VAL A 175 1.26 22.30 7.11
CA VAL A 175 2.04 23.03 8.11
C VAL A 175 3.43 23.39 7.57
N SER A 176 4.13 22.46 6.92
CA SER A 176 5.43 22.71 6.31
C SER A 176 5.36 23.79 5.23
N SER A 177 4.36 23.72 4.35
CA SER A 177 4.13 24.73 3.30
C SER A 177 3.84 26.11 3.89
N ALA A 178 3.05 26.17 4.97
CA ALA A 178 2.76 27.40 5.69
C ALA A 178 4.03 27.99 6.34
N ILE A 179 4.86 27.16 6.98
CA ILE A 179 6.13 27.59 7.57
C ILE A 179 7.07 28.13 6.49
N VAL A 180 7.21 27.44 5.36
CA VAL A 180 8.04 27.90 4.23
C VAL A 180 7.52 29.22 3.66
N PHE A 181 6.20 29.38 3.53
CA PHE A 181 5.59 30.62 3.07
C PHE A 181 5.87 31.77 4.04
N VAL A 182 5.68 31.56 5.35
CA VAL A 182 5.97 32.55 6.39
C VAL A 182 7.45 32.90 6.40
N ALA A 183 8.35 31.92 6.32
CA ALA A 183 9.79 32.14 6.27
C ALA A 183 10.20 32.98 5.04
N ARG A 184 9.65 32.66 3.85
CA ARG A 184 9.88 33.44 2.62
C ARG A 184 9.35 34.87 2.74
N ARG A 185 8.17 35.05 3.32
CA ARG A 185 7.55 36.37 3.51
C ARG A 185 8.31 37.22 4.53
N SER A 186 8.77 36.62 5.62
CA SER A 186 9.62 37.30 6.61
C SER A 186 10.96 37.70 5.99
N ALA A 187 11.60 36.81 5.21
CA ALA A 187 12.83 37.11 4.49
C ALA A 187 12.66 38.20 3.41
N SER A 188 11.50 38.26 2.74
CA SER A 188 11.23 39.33 1.79
C SER A 188 11.04 40.67 2.50
N VAL A 189 10.38 40.69 3.66
CA VAL A 189 10.16 41.93 4.44
C VAL A 189 11.47 42.47 5.01
N THR A 190 12.37 41.61 5.49
CA THR A 190 13.68 42.05 6.03
C THR A 190 14.66 42.52 4.96
N ASN A 191 14.46 42.18 3.68
CA ASN A 191 15.28 42.65 2.55
C ASN A 191 14.81 43.98 1.94
N ILE A 192 13.62 44.48 2.32
CA ILE A 192 13.10 45.77 1.83
C ILE A 192 13.94 46.97 2.29
N PRO A 193 14.36 47.09 3.57
CA PRO A 193 15.17 48.22 4.03
C PRO A 193 16.53 48.30 3.35
N THR A 194 17.17 47.15 3.10
CA THR A 194 18.47 47.05 2.42
C THR A 194 18.36 47.43 0.95
N GLN A 195 17.29 47.02 0.25
CA GLN A 195 17.06 47.48 -1.12
C GLN A 195 16.74 48.98 -1.20
N ILE A 196 15.94 49.52 -0.26
CA ILE A 196 15.64 50.96 -0.21
C ILE A 196 16.90 51.77 0.09
N ALA A 197 17.72 51.34 1.06
CA ALA A 197 18.98 52.00 1.40
C ALA A 197 19.97 51.99 0.22
N TRP A 198 20.10 50.86 -0.49
CA TRP A 198 20.94 50.77 -1.68
C TRP A 198 20.44 51.70 -2.80
N HIS A 199 19.14 51.79 -3.01
CA HIS A 199 18.56 52.69 -4.01
C HIS A 199 18.76 54.17 -3.65
N TYR A 200 18.66 54.52 -2.36
CA TYR A 200 18.92 55.87 -1.85
C TYR A 200 20.39 56.26 -2.00
N MET A 201 21.32 55.38 -1.62
CA MET A 201 22.76 55.61 -1.81
C MET A 201 23.11 55.81 -3.29
N LYS A 202 22.53 55.01 -4.19
CA LYS A 202 22.79 55.11 -5.63
C LYS A 202 22.27 56.42 -6.24
N LYS A 203 21.18 56.98 -5.71
CA LYS A 203 20.57 58.23 -6.22
C LYS A 203 21.29 59.49 -5.75
N HIS A 204 21.98 59.44 -4.61
CA HIS A 204 22.63 60.61 -3.99
C HIS A 204 24.16 60.63 -4.10
N HIS A 205 24.77 59.56 -4.63
CA HIS A 205 26.21 59.47 -4.93
C HIS A 205 26.53 59.38 -6.43
N ALA A 206 25.57 59.75 -7.30
CA ALA A 206 25.75 59.94 -8.74
C ALA A 206 25.55 61.43 -9.06
#